data_AF-A0A519S1P9-F1
#
_entry.id   AF-A0A519S1P9-F1
#
_cell.length_a   1.000
_cell.length_b   1.000
_cell.length_c   1.000
_cell.angle_alpha   90.00
_cell.angle_beta   90.00
_cell.angle_gamma   90.00
#
_symmetry.space_group_name_H-M   'P 1'
#
loop_
_entity.id
_entity.type
_entity.pdbx_description
1 polymer ?
#
loop_
_entity_poly.entity_id
_entity_poly.type
_entity_poly.pdbx_seq_one_letter_code
_entity_poly.pdbx_strand_id
1 'polypeptide(L)' 'MIDTIVALSTPPGVGALAVVRLSGPEAISITQALFSKKNLAAQPGHTLH' A
#
# COMPACT_ATOMS: atom_id res chain seq x y z
N MET A 1 0.15 12.80 17.24
CA MET A 1 -0.57 12.02 16.20
C MET A 1 0.50 11.45 15.28
N ILE A 2 0.39 10.19 14.84
CA ILE A 2 1.39 9.55 13.98
C ILE A 2 0.97 9.73 12.51
N ASP A 3 1.89 10.23 11.69
CA ASP A 3 1.67 10.41 10.26
C ASP A 3 1.75 9.08 9.50
N THR A 4 1.14 9.05 8.31
CA THR A 4 1.33 7.94 7.37
C THR A 4 2.56 8.19 6.49
N ILE A 5 3.51 7.26 6.52
CA ILE A 5 4.75 7.33 5.74
C ILE A 5 4.71 6.41 4.52
N VAL A 6 5.53 6.71 3.51
CA VAL A 6 5.66 5.92 2.28
C VAL A 6 7.12 5.80 1.84
N ALA A 7 7.51 4.63 1.33
CA ALA A 7 8.84 4.39 0.76
C ALA A 7 8.84 3.30 -0.32
N LEU A 8 9.82 3.36 -1.22
CA LEU A 8 10.18 2.22 -2.06
C LEU A 8 10.70 1.09 -1.18
N SER A 9 10.18 -0.12 -1.39
CA SER A 9 10.60 -1.34 -0.67
C SER A 9 11.48 -2.26 -1.53
N THR A 10 11.72 -1.89 -2.79
CA THR A 10 12.62 -2.56 -3.72
C THR A 10 13.69 -1.59 -4.22
N PRO A 11 14.90 -2.08 -4.60
CA PRO A 11 15.95 -1.23 -5.17
C PRO A 11 15.49 -0.48 -6.44
N PRO A 12 16.09 0.69 -6.74
CA PRO A 12 15.83 1.38 -7.99
C PRO A 12 16.44 0.61 -9.17
N GLY A 13 15.77 0.68 -10.33
CA GLY A 13 16.22 0.03 -11.56
C GLY A 13 15.09 -0.65 -12.32
N VAL A 14 15.45 -1.41 -13.34
CA VAL A 14 14.50 -2.18 -14.15
C VAL A 14 14.34 -3.57 -13.54
N GLY A 15 13.10 -4.00 -13.35
CA GLY A 15 12.75 -5.31 -12.83
C GLY A 15 11.33 -5.71 -13.23
N ALA A 16 10.97 -6.96 -12.96
CA ALA A 16 9.63 -7.46 -13.27
C ALA A 16 8.54 -6.83 -12.37
N LEU A 17 8.91 -6.44 -11.14
CA LEU A 17 8.00 -5.91 -10.13
C LEU A 17 8.72 -4.83 -9.31
N ALA A 18 7.95 -3.85 -8.83
CA ALA A 18 8.38 -2.86 -7.86
C ALA A 18 7.38 -2.83 -6.69
N VAL A 19 7.86 -2.63 -5.47
CA VAL A 19 7.01 -2.56 -4.28
C VAL A 19 7.14 -1.19 -3.64
N VAL A 20 6.00 -0.55 -3.40
CA VAL A 20 5.87 0.66 -2.59
C VAL A 20 5.12 0.29 -1.31
N ARG A 21 5.68 0.64 -0.15
CA ARG A 21 5.09 0.36 1.16
C ARG A 21 4.62 1.64 1.82
N LEU A 22 3.38 1.63 2.30
CA LEU A 22 2.80 2.66 3.16
C LEU A 22 2.67 2.11 4.58
N SER A 23 2.83 2.98 5.59
CA SER A 23 2.67 2.62 7.00
C SER A 23 2.09 3.77 7.79
N GLY A 24 1.00 3.54 8.51
CA GLY A 24 0.34 4.54 9.34
C GLY A 24 -1.19 4.44 9.28
N PRO A 25 -1.90 5.31 10.02
CA PRO A 25 -3.35 5.23 10.19
C PRO A 25 -4.14 5.40 8.89
N GLU A 26 -3.60 6.08 7.88
CA GLU A 26 -4.29 6.36 6.63
C GLU A 26 -3.83 5.47 5.46
N ALA A 27 -2.93 4.52 5.70
CA ALA A 27 -2.31 3.71 4.64
C ALA A 27 -3.34 2.98 3.76
N ILE A 28 -4.40 2.41 4.37
CA ILE A 28 -5.48 1.75 3.63
C ILE A 28 -6.32 2.75 2.84
N SER A 29 -6.71 3.87 3.44
CA SER A 29 -7.52 4.90 2.78
C SER A 29 -6.81 5.51 1.57
N ILE A 30 -5.52 5.83 1.70
CA ILE A 30 -4.68 6.33 0.61
C ILE A 30 -4.59 5.29 -0.51
N THR A 31 -4.34 4.02 -0.17
CA THR A 31 -4.22 2.94 -1.17
C THR A 31 -5.56 2.67 -1.87
N GLN A 32 -6.68 2.70 -1.15
CA GLN A 32 -8.02 2.50 -1.68
C GLN A 32 -8.41 3.53 -2.74
N ALA A 33 -7.96 4.79 -2.61
CA ALA A 33 -8.24 5.84 -3.58
C ALA A 33 -7.64 5.54 -4.98
N LEU A 34 -6.57 4.73 -5.04
CA LEU A 34 -5.92 4.29 -6.28
C LEU A 34 -6.34 2.88 -6.71
N PHE A 35 -6.79 2.07 -5.75
CA PHE A 35 -7.12 0.67 -5.97
C PHE A 35 -8.59 0.50 -6.41
N SER A 36 -8.80 0.12 -7.67
CA SER A 36 -10.13 0.12 -8.30
C SER A 36 -10.92 -1.18 -8.13
N LYS A 37 -10.39 -2.18 -7.41
CA LYS A 37 -11.00 -3.51 -7.31
C LYS A 37 -11.83 -3.63 -6.03
N LYS A 38 -11.35 -4.39 -5.06
CA LYS A 38 -12.06 -4.63 -3.81
C LYS A 38 -11.99 -3.42 -2.89
N ASN A 39 -12.97 -3.29 -1.99
CA ASN A 39 -12.85 -2.41 -0.84
C ASN A 39 -11.86 -3.03 0.17
N LEU A 40 -10.64 -2.49 0.22
CA LEU A 40 -9.53 -2.93 1.07
C LEU A 40 -9.85 -2.84 2.56
N ALA A 41 -10.68 -1.88 2.98
CA ALA A 41 -11.09 -1.75 4.38
C ALA A 41 -12.04 -2.87 4.83
N ALA A 42 -12.68 -3.56 3.89
CA ALA A 42 -13.56 -4.69 4.16
C ALA A 42 -12.87 -6.07 3.99
N GLN A 43 -11.58 -6.09 3.65
CA GLN A 43 -10.85 -7.34 3.44
C GLN A 43 -10.14 -7.83 4.71
N PRO A 44 -9.93 -9.15 4.85
CA PRO A 44 -9.03 -9.68 5.87
C PRO A 44 -7.61 -9.11 5.71
N GLY A 45 -6.97 -8.78 6.83
CA GLY A 45 -5.56 -8.38 6.84
C GLY A 45 -4.63 -9.51 6.40
N HIS A 46 -3.37 -9.17 6.10
CA HIS A 46 -2.30 -10.13 5.75
C HIS A 46 -2.61 -11.04 4.55
N THR A 47 -3.37 -10.53 3.58
CA THR A 47 -3.71 -11.24 2.35
C THR A 47 -3.36 -10.40 1.12
N LEU A 48 -3.26 -11.04 -0.04
CA LEU A 48 -2.99 -10.39 -1.33
C LEU A 48 -4.33 -9.99 -1.99
N HIS A 49 -4.46 -8.73 -2.42
CA HIS A 49 -5.67 -8.18 -3.05
C HIS A 49 -5.42 -7.58 -4.42
#